data_AF-A0A2V6SKX6-F1
#
_entry.id   AF-A0A2V6SKX6-F1
#
_cell.length_a   1.000
_cell.length_b   1.000
_cell.length_c   1.000
_cell.angle_alpha   90.00
_cell.angle_beta   90.00
_cell.angle_gamma   90.00
#
_symmetry.space_group_name_H-M   'P 1'
#
loop_
_entity.id
_entity.type
_entity.pdbx_description
1 polymer ?
#
loop_
_entity_poly.entity_id
_entity_poly.type
_entity_poly.pdbx_seq_one_letter_code
_entity_poly.pdbx_strand_id
1 'polypeptide(L)'
;MTYKAWRRHIFGPRAAIIPLAALLWLGSVESASAQSPQTCGSNVCAIDMSPPVYLLNNQWNIGGASGSQSITANSSTSWSTGWDFNRAEDWTVTTYASAILGWQWGWRFPAAQTGFPVQLSSHTPINTSVTFDYIPDSSCGGSRVCRVDIAYDVWFHASSTPGTSSPVFEMMIWLGYSRELWSGTAPVAYATIGAHRWKVFESGSAYAAFVIDEPSDVTDATLDITDFTDWLVNNLGKPATWWVDSVQFGPEVYKGKGTLNVTSYTATVGQTGSGSGTGSGTGSGTPLSFTIGSTSASPSAATTGQAVTVSTQVTAAAAASGIIVDLEVYNAANTKVAQSAYSAQTFTAGATRSYSWSWPGTSTPGTYTVKVGVFNSTWATMYAWKSPAGATFTVQAAAPVPAAPAFTIQTTTATPTTVSVGQGETITTSVTASAAASGVIVDLEIYNSANTQVAQSVQSGQSFAAGATRSFSWSWPGTSIPGTYTVKVGVFNGTWTTRYAWKKSAATFTVQAAPVQAALGFTVQTTTVSPTTVSVGQGEAITTNVTASAAASGIIVDLEIYNSANTRVAQSVQSGQSFAAGTTRSFSWSGPGISTPGTYTVKVGVFNSTWSKLYTWVNQAATFAVR
;
A
#
# COMPACT_ATOMS: atom_id res chain seq x y z
N MET A 1 53.17 57.13 -60.10
CA MET A 1 53.18 56.38 -58.83
C MET A 1 53.77 57.30 -57.74
N THR A 2 53.17 58.40 -57.25
CA THR A 2 51.76 58.85 -57.03
C THR A 2 51.01 58.05 -55.95
N TYR A 3 50.47 58.62 -54.86
CA TYR A 3 50.29 60.04 -54.45
C TYR A 3 50.49 60.27 -52.92
N LYS A 4 50.98 61.48 -52.58
CA LYS A 4 50.76 62.44 -51.45
C LYS A 4 49.80 62.10 -50.26
N ALA A 5 49.70 62.83 -49.13
CA ALA A 5 50.51 63.78 -48.29
C ALA A 5 49.52 64.42 -47.22
N TRP A 6 49.74 65.46 -46.38
CA TRP A 6 50.84 66.41 -46.07
C TRP A 6 50.59 67.20 -44.74
N ARG A 7 51.58 67.30 -43.83
CA ARG A 7 51.77 68.41 -42.82
C ARG A 7 50.67 68.58 -41.71
N ARG A 8 50.82 69.40 -40.63
CA ARG A 8 51.86 70.37 -40.15
C ARG A 8 51.83 70.52 -38.60
N HIS A 9 52.89 71.05 -37.96
CA HIS A 9 52.87 71.53 -36.56
C HIS A 9 52.19 72.90 -36.40
N ILE A 10 51.78 73.29 -35.17
CA ILE A 10 52.24 74.51 -34.44
C ILE A 10 51.62 74.64 -33.01
N PHE A 11 52.39 75.27 -32.11
CA PHE A 11 52.15 75.76 -30.73
C PHE A 11 50.72 76.10 -30.24
N GLY A 12 50.52 76.07 -28.90
CA GLY A 12 49.65 77.04 -28.20
C GLY A 12 49.04 76.59 -26.85
N PRO A 13 49.14 77.38 -25.74
CA PRO A 13 48.53 77.03 -24.44
C PRO A 13 47.40 77.97 -23.97
N ARG A 14 46.51 77.49 -23.09
CA ARG A 14 46.08 78.15 -21.82
C ARG A 14 45.02 77.34 -21.03
N ALA A 15 44.85 77.69 -19.75
CA ALA A 15 44.10 76.94 -18.74
C ALA A 15 42.66 77.42 -18.51
N ALA A 16 41.84 76.54 -17.92
CA ALA A 16 40.65 76.85 -17.11
C ALA A 16 40.55 75.79 -15.99
N ILE A 17 40.79 76.15 -14.73
CA ILE A 17 39.78 76.45 -13.68
C ILE A 17 39.08 75.20 -13.11
N ILE A 18 39.32 74.96 -11.82
CA ILE A 18 38.66 73.93 -10.99
C ILE A 18 37.61 74.62 -10.11
N PRO A 19 36.36 74.12 -10.05
CA PRO A 19 35.47 74.28 -8.92
C PRO A 19 35.37 72.96 -8.12
N LEU A 20 35.65 73.02 -6.81
CA LEU A 20 35.58 71.86 -5.92
C LEU A 20 34.13 71.66 -5.44
N ALA A 21 33.47 70.57 -5.86
CA ALA A 21 32.13 70.20 -5.41
C ALA A 21 32.20 69.00 -4.45
N ALA A 22 31.89 69.23 -3.17
CA ALA A 22 31.83 68.17 -2.17
C ALA A 22 30.51 67.38 -2.33
N LEU A 23 30.61 66.13 -2.79
CA LEU A 23 29.45 65.25 -2.97
C LEU A 23 29.18 64.49 -1.66
N LEU A 24 27.97 64.64 -1.10
CA LEU A 24 27.51 63.84 0.03
C LEU A 24 27.32 62.39 -0.41
N TRP A 25 28.18 61.49 0.09
CA TRP A 25 28.08 60.06 -0.18
C TRP A 25 27.01 59.43 0.71
N LEU A 26 25.74 59.62 0.34
CA LEU A 26 24.63 58.83 0.85
C LEU A 26 24.85 57.38 0.40
N GLY A 27 25.29 56.53 1.33
CA GLY A 27 25.49 55.11 1.07
C GLY A 27 24.18 54.46 0.64
N SER A 28 24.09 54.11 -0.64
CA SER A 28 22.98 53.33 -1.18
C SER A 28 22.97 51.96 -0.54
N VAL A 29 21.91 51.67 0.23
CA VAL A 29 21.67 50.30 0.70
C VAL A 29 21.38 49.44 -0.52
N GLU A 30 22.24 48.47 -0.82
CA GLU A 30 22.04 47.56 -1.94
C GLU A 30 20.88 46.62 -1.61
N SER A 31 19.68 46.97 -2.08
CA SER A 31 18.55 46.05 -2.14
C SER A 31 18.96 44.81 -2.93
N ALA A 32 18.82 43.62 -2.33
CA ALA A 32 19.13 42.36 -2.99
C ALA A 32 18.43 42.27 -4.35
N SER A 33 19.20 42.05 -5.41
CA SER A 33 18.67 41.98 -6.77
C SER A 33 17.76 40.76 -6.92
N ALA A 34 16.55 40.97 -7.43
CA ALA A 34 15.66 39.88 -7.78
C ALA A 34 16.30 39.05 -8.90
N GLN A 35 16.56 37.77 -8.64
CA GLN A 35 17.02 36.83 -9.65
C GLN A 35 15.91 36.63 -10.69
N SER A 36 16.17 37.00 -11.94
CA SER A 36 15.28 36.71 -13.06
C SER A 36 15.08 35.19 -13.18
N PRO A 37 13.85 34.68 -13.40
CA PRO A 37 13.62 33.24 -13.48
C PRO A 37 14.47 32.54 -14.54
N GLN A 38 15.02 31.38 -14.20
CA GLN A 38 15.89 30.57 -15.06
C GLN A 38 15.33 29.16 -15.16
N THR A 39 15.00 28.70 -16.38
CA THR A 39 14.45 27.36 -16.65
C THR A 39 15.45 26.50 -17.41
N CYS A 40 15.52 25.20 -17.10
CA CYS A 40 16.33 24.24 -17.85
C CYS A 40 15.72 22.84 -17.87
N GLY A 41 15.85 22.13 -19.01
CA GLY A 41 15.25 20.81 -19.24
C GLY A 41 16.22 19.66 -19.57
N SER A 42 17.54 19.89 -19.63
CA SER A 42 18.50 18.78 -19.83
C SER A 42 18.73 18.00 -18.53
N ASN A 43 19.05 16.71 -18.64
CA ASN A 43 19.13 15.76 -17.52
C ASN A 43 20.01 16.26 -16.36
N VAL A 44 21.30 16.54 -16.64
CA VAL A 44 22.27 17.02 -15.65
C VAL A 44 22.29 18.54 -15.51
N CYS A 45 21.18 19.23 -15.85
CA CYS A 45 21.15 20.69 -15.74
C CYS A 45 21.02 21.15 -14.30
N ALA A 46 21.68 22.25 -13.97
CA ALA A 46 21.70 22.80 -12.62
C ALA A 46 21.75 24.33 -12.64
N ILE A 47 21.08 24.94 -11.66
CA ILE A 47 20.83 26.39 -11.60
C ILE A 47 21.06 26.84 -10.16
N ASP A 48 21.89 27.86 -9.94
CA ASP A 48 22.11 28.38 -8.58
C ASP A 48 20.88 29.18 -8.11
N MET A 49 20.52 29.04 -6.83
CA MET A 49 19.51 29.86 -6.18
C MET A 49 20.23 30.96 -5.40
N SER A 50 19.99 31.12 -4.09
CA SER A 50 20.97 31.73 -3.18
C SER A 50 22.12 30.74 -2.94
N PRO A 51 23.35 30.97 -3.43
CA PRO A 51 24.48 30.09 -3.14
C PRO A 51 24.74 30.06 -1.63
N PRO A 52 25.07 28.91 -1.02
CA PRO A 52 25.48 27.64 -1.66
C PRO A 52 24.34 26.68 -2.07
N VAL A 53 23.07 27.10 -2.12
CA VAL A 53 21.96 26.27 -2.61
C VAL A 53 21.86 26.32 -4.14
N TYR A 54 21.68 25.15 -4.77
CA TYR A 54 21.47 25.01 -6.21
C TYR A 54 20.43 23.94 -6.54
N LEU A 55 19.77 24.09 -7.68
CA LEU A 55 18.89 23.09 -8.28
C LEU A 55 19.68 22.10 -9.13
N LEU A 56 19.21 20.85 -9.21
CA LEU A 56 19.66 19.84 -10.17
C LEU A 56 18.42 19.13 -10.77
N ASN A 57 18.36 18.97 -12.09
CA ASN A 57 17.21 18.34 -12.79
C ASN A 57 17.23 16.79 -12.71
N ASN A 58 18.41 16.21 -12.50
CA ASN A 58 18.64 14.84 -11.99
C ASN A 58 17.70 13.75 -12.54
N GLN A 59 17.66 13.57 -13.87
CA GLN A 59 16.87 12.51 -14.52
C GLN A 59 17.68 11.20 -14.58
N TRP A 60 18.19 10.77 -13.42
CA TRP A 60 19.22 9.74 -13.31
C TRP A 60 18.79 8.35 -13.82
N ASN A 61 17.50 8.02 -13.74
CA ASN A 61 16.95 6.72 -14.17
C ASN A 61 16.03 6.81 -15.41
N ILE A 62 16.15 7.88 -16.22
CA ILE A 62 15.28 8.11 -17.38
C ILE A 62 15.38 7.02 -18.47
N GLY A 63 16.43 6.17 -18.46
CA GLY A 63 16.60 5.09 -19.43
C GLY A 63 15.45 4.07 -19.51
N GLY A 64 14.63 3.96 -18.45
CA GLY A 64 13.42 3.13 -18.42
C GLY A 64 12.11 3.87 -18.74
N ALA A 65 12.15 5.15 -19.09
CA ALA A 65 10.98 6.00 -19.25
C ALA A 65 11.01 6.81 -20.57
N SER A 66 9.84 7.21 -21.05
CA SER A 66 9.69 8.25 -22.07
C SER A 66 9.00 9.47 -21.48
N GLY A 67 9.44 10.67 -21.88
CA GLY A 67 8.93 11.91 -21.28
C GLY A 67 9.95 13.03 -21.24
N SER A 68 9.67 14.05 -20.42
CA SER A 68 10.59 15.14 -20.12
C SER A 68 10.26 15.81 -18.77
N GLN A 69 11.25 16.52 -18.24
CA GLN A 69 11.12 17.35 -17.05
C GLN A 69 12.02 18.59 -17.16
N SER A 70 11.55 19.70 -16.62
CA SER A 70 12.36 20.91 -16.44
C SER A 70 12.29 21.42 -15.00
N ILE A 71 13.41 21.99 -14.55
CA ILE A 71 13.50 22.79 -13.34
C ILE A 71 13.45 24.27 -13.70
N THR A 72 12.89 25.10 -12.81
CA THR A 72 12.95 26.56 -12.88
C THR A 72 13.33 27.13 -11.52
N ALA A 73 14.41 27.89 -11.44
CA ALA A 73 14.64 28.80 -10.31
C ALA A 73 13.72 30.01 -10.50
N ASN A 74 12.80 30.24 -9.56
CA ASN A 74 11.82 31.33 -9.61
C ASN A 74 12.31 32.55 -8.81
N SER A 75 13.13 32.32 -7.78
CA SER A 75 13.87 33.34 -7.03
C SER A 75 15.06 32.68 -6.30
N SER A 76 15.76 33.47 -5.48
CA SER A 76 16.85 32.98 -4.61
C SER A 76 16.41 31.96 -3.54
N THR A 77 15.12 31.86 -3.23
CA THR A 77 14.56 30.88 -2.26
C THR A 77 13.35 30.11 -2.80
N SER A 78 12.96 30.26 -4.07
CA SER A 78 11.80 29.55 -4.64
C SER A 78 12.09 28.96 -6.01
N TRP A 79 11.52 27.79 -6.28
CA TRP A 79 11.75 27.03 -7.51
C TRP A 79 10.55 26.16 -7.86
N SER A 80 10.56 25.57 -9.04
CA SER A 80 9.55 24.59 -9.44
C SER A 80 10.12 23.56 -10.39
N THR A 81 9.48 22.39 -10.45
CA THR A 81 9.72 21.42 -11.52
C THR A 81 8.40 20.91 -12.08
N GLY A 82 8.33 20.81 -13.41
CA GLY A 82 7.20 20.26 -14.15
C GLY A 82 7.66 19.07 -14.98
N TRP A 83 6.89 17.99 -14.95
CA TRP A 83 7.23 16.72 -15.60
C TRP A 83 6.05 16.10 -16.35
N ASP A 84 6.37 15.34 -17.39
CA ASP A 84 5.49 14.36 -17.99
C ASP A 84 6.32 13.10 -18.29
N PHE A 85 6.08 12.01 -17.55
CA PHE A 85 6.76 10.74 -17.72
C PHE A 85 5.79 9.56 -17.88
N ASN A 86 6.18 8.62 -18.73
CA ASN A 86 5.51 7.36 -18.94
C ASN A 86 6.54 6.21 -18.90
N ARG A 87 6.25 5.17 -18.12
CA ARG A 87 7.06 3.95 -17.99
C ARG A 87 6.16 2.76 -17.62
N ALA A 88 6.66 1.54 -17.78
CA ALA A 88 5.91 0.35 -17.44
C ALA A 88 5.74 0.19 -15.92
N GLU A 89 6.82 0.25 -15.16
CA GLU A 89 6.87 -0.02 -13.71
C GLU A 89 6.18 1.09 -12.92
N ASP A 90 5.33 0.77 -11.94
CA ASP A 90 4.66 1.79 -11.11
C ASP A 90 5.56 2.40 -10.03
N TRP A 91 6.48 1.59 -9.48
CA TRP A 91 7.28 1.91 -8.29
C TRP A 91 8.79 1.83 -8.54
N THR A 92 9.22 2.28 -9.72
CA THR A 92 10.63 2.53 -10.01
C THR A 92 10.80 4.02 -10.31
N VAL A 93 11.66 4.68 -9.54
CA VAL A 93 11.98 6.10 -9.69
C VAL A 93 12.54 6.36 -11.09
N THR A 94 12.20 7.51 -11.66
CA THR A 94 12.72 8.01 -12.95
C THR A 94 13.70 9.17 -12.77
N THR A 95 13.45 10.02 -11.76
CA THR A 95 14.19 11.27 -11.51
C THR A 95 13.94 11.76 -10.08
N TYR A 96 14.90 12.50 -9.52
CA TYR A 96 14.77 13.24 -8.27
C TYR A 96 15.31 14.67 -8.46
N ALA A 97 14.55 15.53 -9.13
CA ALA A 97 14.95 16.93 -9.29
C ALA A 97 14.89 17.64 -7.94
N SER A 98 16.00 18.24 -7.48
CA SER A 98 16.10 18.71 -6.10
C SER A 98 16.82 20.05 -5.96
N ALA A 99 16.49 20.78 -4.90
CA ALA A 99 17.30 21.86 -4.36
C ALA A 99 18.27 21.30 -3.31
N ILE A 100 19.57 21.51 -3.53
CA ILE A 100 20.67 20.84 -2.83
C ILE A 100 21.48 21.86 -2.04
N LEU A 101 21.78 21.54 -0.78
CA LEU A 101 22.85 22.13 0.01
C LEU A 101 23.87 21.03 0.34
N GLY A 102 25.12 21.19 -0.11
CA GLY A 102 26.22 20.27 0.20
C GLY A 102 26.75 19.52 -1.01
N TRP A 103 27.15 18.27 -0.76
CA TRP A 103 27.67 17.29 -1.71
C TRP A 103 26.59 16.62 -2.57
N GLN A 104 26.88 16.46 -3.85
CA GLN A 104 26.21 15.55 -4.78
C GLN A 104 27.28 15.02 -5.74
N TRP A 105 27.78 13.81 -5.51
CA TRP A 105 28.92 13.19 -6.23
C TRP A 105 30.16 14.09 -6.39
N GLY A 106 30.53 14.83 -5.35
CA GLY A 106 31.73 15.69 -5.30
C GLY A 106 31.54 17.10 -5.87
N TRP A 107 30.30 17.46 -6.17
CA TRP A 107 29.85 18.75 -6.71
C TRP A 107 28.76 19.32 -5.78
N ARG A 108 28.37 20.60 -5.76
CA ARG A 108 28.81 21.77 -6.55
C ARG A 108 29.75 22.72 -5.80
N PHE A 109 29.45 23.01 -4.53
CA PHE A 109 30.13 24.03 -3.74
C PHE A 109 31.11 23.40 -2.73
N PRO A 110 32.23 24.07 -2.42
CA PRO A 110 33.21 23.55 -1.47
C PRO A 110 32.66 23.56 -0.04
N ALA A 111 33.16 22.64 0.80
CA ALA A 111 32.78 22.49 2.21
C ALA A 111 32.76 23.80 3.01
N ALA A 112 33.74 24.68 2.76
CA ALA A 112 33.86 25.98 3.41
C ALA A 112 32.73 26.99 3.08
N GLN A 113 31.85 26.69 2.11
CA GLN A 113 30.64 27.46 1.81
C GLN A 113 29.37 26.76 2.28
N THR A 114 29.29 25.44 2.17
CA THR A 114 28.08 24.66 2.52
C THR A 114 27.94 24.41 4.01
N GLY A 115 29.05 24.38 4.76
CA GLY A 115 29.12 23.93 6.15
C GLY A 115 29.14 22.40 6.29
N PHE A 116 28.91 21.66 5.20
CA PHE A 116 29.05 20.21 5.12
C PHE A 116 30.47 19.79 4.70
N PRO A 117 30.97 18.62 5.11
CA PRO A 117 30.24 17.59 5.85
C PRO A 117 30.27 17.77 7.38
N VAL A 118 29.22 17.28 8.04
CA VAL A 118 28.99 17.39 9.50
C VAL A 118 29.04 16.00 10.13
N GLN A 119 29.88 15.79 11.14
CA GLN A 119 29.93 14.50 11.86
C GLN A 119 28.75 14.38 12.83
N LEU A 120 28.06 13.25 12.85
CA LEU A 120 26.84 13.08 13.67
C LEU A 120 27.08 13.37 15.16
N SER A 121 28.22 12.91 15.71
CA SER A 121 28.60 13.18 17.10
C SER A 121 28.88 14.65 17.46
N SER A 122 28.79 15.60 16.51
CA SER A 122 28.90 17.03 16.82
C SER A 122 27.55 17.69 17.14
N HIS A 123 26.43 17.02 16.88
CA HIS A 123 25.06 17.55 17.04
C HIS A 123 24.89 18.99 16.49
N THR A 124 25.58 19.30 15.38
CA THR A 124 25.54 20.64 14.77
C THR A 124 24.21 20.80 14.04
N PRO A 125 23.40 21.85 14.32
CA PRO A 125 22.10 22.03 13.68
C PRO A 125 22.17 22.12 12.16
N ILE A 126 21.27 21.41 11.48
CA ILE A 126 21.06 21.42 10.03
C ILE A 126 19.62 21.88 9.80
N ASN A 127 19.40 23.18 10.00
CA ASN A 127 18.08 23.80 9.93
C ASN A 127 17.61 23.90 8.48
N THR A 128 16.42 23.37 8.20
CA THR A 128 15.72 23.51 6.91
C THR A 128 14.32 24.08 7.11
N SER A 129 13.82 24.78 6.09
CA SER A 129 12.44 25.23 6.02
C SER A 129 11.97 25.17 4.57
N VAL A 130 10.79 24.63 4.34
CA VAL A 130 10.20 24.46 3.00
C VAL A 130 8.70 24.70 3.01
N THR A 131 8.22 25.40 1.99
CA THR A 131 6.79 25.54 1.66
C THR A 131 6.61 25.15 0.20
N PHE A 132 5.66 24.27 -0.09
CA PHE A 132 5.41 23.80 -1.45
C PHE A 132 3.92 23.56 -1.76
N ASP A 133 3.61 23.49 -3.05
CA ASP A 133 2.32 23.09 -3.59
C ASP A 133 2.54 22.02 -4.68
N TYR A 134 1.79 20.93 -4.63
CA TYR A 134 1.86 19.84 -5.60
C TYR A 134 0.59 19.78 -6.44
N ILE A 135 0.76 20.03 -7.74
CA ILE A 135 -0.31 20.09 -8.72
C ILE A 135 -0.20 18.85 -9.63
N PRO A 136 -0.95 17.76 -9.37
CA PRO A 136 -1.12 16.69 -10.34
C PRO A 136 -1.85 17.20 -11.59
N ASP A 137 -1.52 16.65 -12.75
CA ASP A 137 -2.31 16.89 -13.97
C ASP A 137 -3.71 16.27 -13.83
N SER A 138 -4.72 16.86 -14.48
CA SER A 138 -6.12 16.41 -14.38
C SER A 138 -6.39 15.02 -14.98
N SER A 139 -5.42 14.42 -15.67
CA SER A 139 -5.46 13.00 -16.07
C SER A 139 -5.07 12.02 -14.95
N CYS A 140 -4.40 12.49 -13.88
CA CYS A 140 -3.98 11.67 -12.75
C CYS A 140 -5.17 11.09 -11.98
N GLY A 141 -5.17 9.78 -11.76
CA GLY A 141 -6.28 9.05 -11.13
C GLY A 141 -7.49 8.81 -12.06
N GLY A 142 -7.45 9.38 -13.27
CA GLY A 142 -8.39 9.10 -14.36
C GLY A 142 -7.74 8.23 -15.44
N SER A 143 -7.28 8.85 -16.52
CA SER A 143 -6.65 8.17 -17.66
C SER A 143 -5.15 7.89 -17.48
N ARG A 144 -4.51 8.43 -16.44
CA ARG A 144 -3.09 8.18 -16.11
C ARG A 144 -2.92 7.80 -14.64
N VAL A 145 -2.07 6.81 -14.41
CA VAL A 145 -1.49 6.55 -13.08
C VAL A 145 -0.36 7.55 -12.87
N CYS A 146 -0.41 8.31 -11.78
CA CYS A 146 0.62 9.25 -11.38
C CYS A 146 1.18 8.81 -10.03
N ARG A 147 2.49 8.57 -9.97
CA ARG A 147 3.24 8.08 -8.82
C ARG A 147 4.42 9.02 -8.56
N VAL A 148 4.42 9.59 -7.36
CA VAL A 148 5.37 10.58 -6.87
C VAL A 148 5.44 10.53 -5.35
N ASP A 149 6.59 10.90 -4.79
CA ASP A 149 6.73 11.41 -3.43
C ASP A 149 7.47 12.76 -3.46
N ILE A 150 7.47 13.45 -2.33
CA ILE A 150 8.01 14.79 -2.12
C ILE A 150 8.78 14.74 -0.81
N ALA A 151 10.10 14.74 -0.90
CA ALA A 151 10.97 14.30 0.17
C ALA A 151 12.25 15.13 0.27
N TYR A 152 12.76 15.24 1.50
CA TYR A 152 14.18 15.43 1.70
C TYR A 152 14.94 14.14 1.39
N ASP A 153 16.16 14.29 0.91
CA ASP A 153 17.17 13.25 0.73
C ASP A 153 18.48 13.74 1.38
N VAL A 154 19.18 12.86 2.09
CA VAL A 154 20.30 13.17 2.98
C VAL A 154 21.34 12.06 2.88
N TRP A 155 22.53 12.42 2.40
CA TRP A 155 23.61 11.46 2.13
C TRP A 155 24.65 11.42 3.24
N PHE A 156 25.19 10.23 3.48
CA PHE A 156 26.19 9.99 4.52
C PHE A 156 27.43 9.26 4.00
N HIS A 157 28.59 9.62 4.54
CA HIS A 157 29.85 8.88 4.36
C HIS A 157 30.54 8.58 5.69
N ALA A 158 31.41 7.58 5.69
CA ALA A 158 32.29 7.26 6.82
C ALA A 158 33.55 8.17 6.90
N SER A 159 33.58 9.28 6.14
CA SER A 159 34.74 10.17 5.99
C SER A 159 34.30 11.60 5.70
N SER A 160 34.98 12.59 6.27
CA SER A 160 34.78 14.02 6.03
C SER A 160 35.32 14.52 4.68
N THR A 161 35.87 13.63 3.85
CA THR A 161 36.33 13.96 2.49
C THR A 161 35.80 12.92 1.50
N PRO A 162 34.48 12.90 1.20
CA PRO A 162 33.86 11.87 0.36
C PRO A 162 34.34 11.90 -1.10
N GLY A 163 34.79 13.04 -1.62
CA GLY A 163 35.20 13.17 -3.03
C GLY A 163 34.06 12.77 -3.96
N THR A 164 34.30 11.78 -4.82
CA THR A 164 33.27 11.16 -5.68
C THR A 164 32.98 9.70 -5.29
N SER A 165 33.20 9.33 -4.03
CA SER A 165 32.92 7.96 -3.55
C SER A 165 31.41 7.68 -3.44
N SER A 166 31.06 6.41 -3.26
CA SER A 166 29.68 6.02 -2.97
C SER A 166 29.36 6.30 -1.49
N PRO A 167 28.17 6.84 -1.19
CA PRO A 167 27.71 7.02 0.19
C PRO A 167 27.55 5.68 0.90
N VAL A 168 27.67 5.69 2.22
CA VAL A 168 27.52 4.50 3.09
C VAL A 168 26.09 4.33 3.59
N PHE A 169 25.29 5.40 3.56
CA PHE A 169 23.90 5.41 3.96
C PHE A 169 23.14 6.57 3.31
N GLU A 170 21.82 6.43 3.27
CA GLU A 170 20.84 7.37 2.71
C GLU A 170 19.67 7.52 3.68
N MET A 171 19.23 8.76 3.94
CA MET A 171 18.05 9.03 4.76
C MET A 171 17.11 9.98 4.02
N MET A 172 15.88 9.53 3.77
CA MET A 172 14.86 10.41 3.22
C MET A 172 13.79 10.76 4.27
N ILE A 173 13.20 11.96 4.14
CA ILE A 173 12.12 12.45 5.00
C ILE A 173 10.97 12.91 4.09
N TRP A 174 9.92 12.10 4.00
CA TRP A 174 8.85 12.23 3.00
C TRP A 174 7.69 13.08 3.56
N LEU A 175 7.54 14.29 3.05
CA LEU A 175 6.49 15.23 3.43
C LEU A 175 5.15 14.99 2.71
N GLY A 176 5.21 14.48 1.48
CA GLY A 176 4.04 14.03 0.73
C GLY A 176 4.37 12.81 -0.13
N TYR A 177 3.41 11.90 -0.34
CA TYR A 177 3.66 10.66 -1.08
C TYR A 177 2.41 9.94 -1.59
N SER A 178 2.57 9.21 -2.69
CA SER A 178 1.58 8.25 -3.20
C SER A 178 1.36 7.15 -2.17
N ARG A 179 0.26 7.24 -1.40
CA ARG A 179 0.03 6.45 -0.17
C ARG A 179 0.06 4.93 -0.41
N GLU A 180 -0.18 4.46 -1.63
CA GLU A 180 -0.19 3.04 -1.96
C GLU A 180 1.20 2.39 -2.05
N LEU A 181 2.30 3.15 -2.13
CA LEU A 181 3.67 2.56 -2.18
C LEU A 181 3.95 1.68 -0.96
N TRP A 182 3.54 2.15 0.22
CA TRP A 182 3.73 1.48 1.50
C TRP A 182 2.55 0.57 1.88
N SER A 183 1.67 0.25 0.93
CA SER A 183 0.47 -0.55 1.17
C SER A 183 0.82 -2.01 1.54
N GLY A 184 0.50 -2.40 2.76
CA GLY A 184 0.84 -3.72 3.32
C GLY A 184 2.24 -3.83 3.93
N THR A 185 3.08 -2.80 3.78
CA THR A 185 4.41 -2.75 4.41
C THR A 185 4.30 -2.22 5.84
N ALA A 186 4.73 -3.01 6.83
CA ALA A 186 4.83 -2.55 8.21
C ALA A 186 6.11 -1.73 8.41
N PRO A 187 6.07 -0.57 9.10
CA PRO A 187 7.27 0.15 9.48
C PRO A 187 8.05 -0.59 10.57
N VAL A 188 9.37 -0.40 10.60
CA VAL A 188 10.25 -0.99 11.64
C VAL A 188 10.11 -0.24 12.98
N ALA A 189 9.76 1.04 12.94
CA ALA A 189 9.53 1.87 14.11
C ALA A 189 8.60 3.06 13.80
N TYR A 190 8.27 3.84 14.83
CA TYR A 190 7.67 5.17 14.69
C TYR A 190 8.55 6.19 15.39
N ALA A 191 8.71 7.36 14.79
CA ALA A 191 9.42 8.50 15.36
C ALA A 191 8.47 9.69 15.55
N THR A 192 8.74 10.52 16.55
CA THR A 192 8.10 11.84 16.72
C THR A 192 9.23 12.87 16.72
N ILE A 193 9.31 13.68 15.67
CA ILE A 193 10.41 14.61 15.41
C ILE A 193 9.81 15.92 14.90
N GLY A 194 10.27 17.05 15.45
CA GLY A 194 9.60 18.33 15.29
C GLY A 194 8.17 18.28 15.84
N ALA A 195 7.21 18.80 15.06
CA ALA A 195 5.78 18.73 15.37
C ALA A 195 5.09 17.43 14.88
N HIS A 196 5.82 16.55 14.19
CA HIS A 196 5.26 15.53 13.31
C HIS A 196 5.55 14.10 13.77
N ARG A 197 4.72 13.15 13.32
CA ARG A 197 4.90 11.72 13.53
C ARG A 197 5.25 11.02 12.21
N TRP A 198 6.22 10.12 12.27
CA TRP A 198 6.82 9.46 11.12
C TRP A 198 6.75 7.94 11.28
N LYS A 199 6.34 7.24 10.22
CA LYS A 199 6.62 5.81 10.02
C LYS A 199 8.08 5.69 9.63
N VAL A 200 8.84 4.82 10.28
CA VAL A 200 10.22 4.54 9.88
C VAL A 200 10.29 3.23 9.14
N PHE A 201 10.81 3.24 7.91
CA PHE A 201 11.15 2.05 7.14
C PHE A 201 12.67 1.97 6.98
N GLU A 202 13.24 0.76 6.96
CA GLU A 202 14.69 0.56 6.85
C GLU A 202 14.98 -0.57 5.84
N SER A 203 15.97 -0.35 4.97
CA SER A 203 16.44 -1.35 4.00
C SER A 203 17.85 -1.82 4.37
N GLY A 204 17.91 -2.66 5.40
CA GLY A 204 19.16 -3.22 5.93
C GLY A 204 20.15 -2.12 6.35
N SER A 205 21.37 -2.18 5.85
CA SER A 205 22.42 -1.19 6.15
C SER A 205 22.56 -0.07 5.13
N ALA A 206 21.62 0.08 4.18
CA ALA A 206 21.76 1.02 3.05
C ALA A 206 20.94 2.30 3.21
N TYR A 207 19.70 2.20 3.72
CA TYR A 207 18.71 3.28 3.63
C TYR A 207 17.70 3.26 4.78
N ALA A 208 17.22 4.44 5.21
CA ALA A 208 16.00 4.60 6.01
C ALA A 208 15.08 5.73 5.52
N ALA A 209 13.77 5.48 5.54
CA ALA A 209 12.73 6.44 5.19
C ALA A 209 11.97 6.88 6.45
N PHE A 210 11.87 8.19 6.68
CA PHE A 210 10.92 8.79 7.62
C PHE A 210 9.70 9.28 6.82
N VAL A 211 8.63 8.49 6.83
CA VAL A 211 7.44 8.73 6.01
C VAL A 211 6.32 9.30 6.86
N ILE A 212 5.78 10.46 6.51
CA ILE A 212 4.77 11.15 7.33
C ILE A 212 3.57 10.24 7.66
N ASP A 213 3.19 10.23 8.93
CA ASP A 213 2.08 9.42 9.49
C ASP A 213 0.84 10.26 9.80
N GLU A 214 0.56 11.21 8.92
CA GLU A 214 -0.58 12.13 9.02
C GLU A 214 -1.61 11.87 7.90
N PRO A 215 -2.89 12.29 8.09
CA PRO A 215 -3.96 12.05 7.12
C PRO A 215 -3.77 12.76 5.77
N SER A 216 -2.93 13.78 5.73
CA SER A 216 -2.61 14.62 4.57
C SER A 216 -1.09 14.75 4.40
N ASP A 217 -0.67 15.41 3.33
CA ASP A 217 0.72 15.84 3.16
C ASP A 217 1.03 17.06 4.02
N VAL A 218 2.29 17.23 4.40
CA VAL A 218 2.81 18.40 5.13
C VAL A 218 3.45 19.34 4.12
N THR A 219 2.67 20.31 3.64
CA THR A 219 3.07 21.25 2.57
C THR A 219 3.87 22.46 3.06
N ASP A 220 3.97 22.65 4.38
CA ASP A 220 4.85 23.63 5.03
C ASP A 220 5.53 22.95 6.21
N ALA A 221 6.86 22.98 6.24
CA ALA A 221 7.66 22.32 7.28
C ALA A 221 8.89 23.16 7.62
N THR A 222 9.26 23.17 8.91
CA THR A 222 10.57 23.62 9.39
C THR A 222 11.13 22.52 10.27
N LEU A 223 12.29 21.98 9.90
CA LEU A 223 12.89 20.78 10.49
C LEU A 223 14.38 21.04 10.77
N ASP A 224 14.89 20.55 11.89
CA ASP A 224 16.33 20.30 12.02
C ASP A 224 16.60 18.85 11.57
N ILE A 225 17.41 18.67 10.52
CA ILE A 225 17.77 17.33 10.03
C ILE A 225 18.58 16.58 11.09
N THR A 226 19.27 17.29 11.99
CA THR A 226 20.07 16.70 13.06
C THR A 226 19.21 15.87 14.01
N ASP A 227 17.96 16.27 14.32
CA ASP A 227 17.02 15.46 15.12
C ASP A 227 16.77 14.07 14.50
N PHE A 228 16.66 13.99 13.17
CA PHE A 228 16.46 12.73 12.45
C PHE A 228 17.72 11.87 12.49
N THR A 229 18.90 12.48 12.35
CA THR A 229 20.17 11.74 12.44
C THR A 229 20.46 11.25 13.86
N ASP A 230 20.11 12.02 14.89
CA ASP A 230 20.18 11.60 16.28
C ASP A 230 19.18 10.47 16.56
N TRP A 231 17.99 10.51 15.95
CA TRP A 231 17.06 9.39 16.02
C TRP A 231 17.66 8.13 15.38
N LEU A 232 18.30 8.22 14.20
CA LEU A 232 18.96 7.09 13.53
C LEU A 232 20.10 6.48 14.38
N VAL A 233 20.93 7.31 15.00
CA VAL A 233 22.01 6.87 15.91
C VAL A 233 21.43 6.14 17.11
N ASN A 234 20.44 6.75 17.79
CA ASN A 234 19.91 6.23 19.05
C ASN A 234 18.96 5.03 18.90
N ASN A 235 18.27 4.87 17.76
CA ASN A 235 17.22 3.86 17.59
C ASN A 235 17.57 2.77 16.57
N LEU A 236 18.30 3.10 15.51
CA LEU A 236 18.75 2.13 14.47
C LEU A 236 20.26 1.89 14.49
N GLY A 237 20.94 2.28 15.58
CA GLY A 237 22.35 1.95 15.85
C GLY A 237 23.34 2.47 14.81
N LYS A 238 23.00 3.55 14.09
CA LYS A 238 23.86 4.11 13.05
C LYS A 238 25.11 4.75 13.69
N PRO A 239 26.33 4.56 13.14
CA PRO A 239 27.54 5.08 13.78
C PRO A 239 27.58 6.60 13.87
N ALA A 240 27.65 7.15 15.09
CA ALA A 240 27.81 8.58 15.33
C ALA A 240 29.13 9.16 14.76
N THR A 241 30.05 8.31 14.32
CA THR A 241 31.30 8.69 13.63
C THR A 241 31.12 8.97 12.13
N TRP A 242 29.96 8.65 11.55
CA TRP A 242 29.60 9.02 10.18
C TRP A 242 29.37 10.52 10.04
N TRP A 243 29.35 10.96 8.79
CA TRP A 243 29.21 12.35 8.38
C TRP A 243 27.99 12.49 7.48
N VAL A 244 27.22 13.58 7.62
CA VAL A 244 26.24 14.04 6.64
C VAL A 244 26.95 14.95 5.64
N ASP A 245 26.75 14.71 4.34
CA ASP A 245 27.45 15.43 3.27
C ASP A 245 26.53 16.41 2.52
N SER A 246 25.21 16.18 2.53
CA SER A 246 24.21 17.12 2.00
C SER A 246 22.83 16.93 2.61
N VAL A 247 22.00 17.98 2.46
CA VAL A 247 20.54 17.88 2.47
C VAL A 247 20.00 18.37 1.13
N GLN A 248 19.08 17.60 0.57
CA GLN A 248 18.39 17.86 -0.70
C GLN A 248 16.89 17.87 -0.46
N PHE A 249 16.12 18.57 -1.29
CA PHE A 249 14.66 18.51 -1.26
C PHE A 249 14.08 18.55 -2.68
N GLY A 250 13.13 17.66 -2.99
CA GLY A 250 12.50 17.55 -4.31
C GLY A 250 11.48 16.41 -4.39
N PRO A 251 10.93 16.09 -5.57
CA PRO A 251 10.07 14.94 -5.75
C PRO A 251 10.79 13.77 -6.41
N GLU A 252 10.70 12.55 -5.84
CA GLU A 252 10.98 11.35 -6.62
C GLU A 252 9.79 11.07 -7.53
N VAL A 253 9.98 11.27 -8.82
CA VAL A 253 8.93 11.01 -9.81
C VAL A 253 9.13 9.62 -10.39
N TYR A 254 8.14 8.76 -10.19
CA TYR A 254 8.12 7.40 -10.74
C TYR A 254 7.44 7.46 -12.12
N LYS A 255 6.19 7.95 -12.19
CA LYS A 255 5.44 8.12 -13.45
C LYS A 255 4.31 9.14 -13.34
N GLY A 256 3.75 9.53 -14.49
CA GLY A 256 2.61 10.45 -14.59
C GLY A 256 3.05 11.86 -14.98
N LYS A 257 2.18 12.83 -14.72
CA LYS A 257 2.38 14.23 -15.12
C LYS A 257 1.96 15.17 -13.98
N GLY A 258 2.72 16.22 -13.73
CA GLY A 258 2.43 17.18 -12.68
C GLY A 258 3.49 18.26 -12.54
N THR A 259 3.30 19.11 -11.54
CA THR A 259 4.21 20.20 -11.18
C THR A 259 4.35 20.27 -9.67
N LEU A 260 5.59 20.40 -9.18
CA LEU A 260 5.89 20.81 -7.82
C LEU A 260 6.31 22.29 -7.83
N ASN A 261 5.61 23.14 -7.07
CA ASN A 261 5.93 24.54 -6.88
C ASN A 261 6.47 24.74 -5.45
N VAL A 262 7.78 24.88 -5.29
CA VAL A 262 8.40 25.16 -3.99
C VAL A 262 8.46 26.68 -3.81
N THR A 263 7.50 27.21 -3.06
CA THR A 263 7.31 28.66 -2.86
C THR A 263 8.33 29.25 -1.88
N SER A 264 8.90 28.43 -0.99
CA SER A 264 10.05 28.76 -0.17
C SER A 264 10.90 27.50 0.08
N TYR A 265 12.22 27.63 0.02
CA TYR A 265 13.19 26.63 0.46
C TYR A 265 14.41 27.33 1.05
N THR A 266 14.82 26.89 2.24
CA THR A 266 16.07 27.28 2.89
C THR A 266 16.69 26.08 3.58
N ALA A 267 18.02 26.03 3.60
CA ALA A 267 18.80 25.07 4.35
C ALA A 267 20.06 25.77 4.87
N THR A 268 20.46 25.51 6.12
CA THR A 268 21.65 26.10 6.74
C THR A 268 22.30 25.12 7.72
N VAL A 269 23.64 25.09 7.74
CA VAL A 269 24.41 24.32 8.72
C VAL A 269 25.00 25.27 9.76
N GLY A 270 24.88 24.91 11.05
CA GLY A 270 25.54 25.59 12.17
C GLY A 270 25.04 27.01 12.51
N GLN A 271 24.14 27.60 11.73
CA GLN A 271 23.49 28.85 12.08
C GLN A 271 22.28 28.63 13.00
N THR A 272 22.33 29.24 14.19
CA THR A 272 21.11 29.70 14.86
C THR A 272 20.61 30.94 14.11
N GLY A 273 19.37 30.90 13.58
CA GLY A 273 18.92 31.79 12.50
C GLY A 273 19.20 33.29 12.69
N SER A 274 19.94 33.87 11.73
CA SER A 274 20.43 35.25 11.80
C SER A 274 19.39 36.30 11.39
N GLY A 275 18.91 37.11 12.34
CA GLY A 275 18.15 38.33 12.06
C GLY A 275 19.05 39.57 12.00
N SER A 276 19.05 40.30 10.88
CA SER A 276 19.86 41.52 10.72
C SER A 276 19.34 42.70 11.56
N GLY A 277 20.25 43.52 12.10
CA GLY A 277 19.87 44.68 12.92
C GLY A 277 21.05 45.47 13.48
N THR A 278 21.66 46.34 12.68
CA THR A 278 22.61 47.36 13.16
C THR A 278 21.87 48.53 13.81
N GLY A 279 22.26 48.93 15.03
CA GLY A 279 21.55 49.97 15.76
C GLY A 279 22.22 50.40 17.07
N SER A 280 23.41 50.99 16.98
CA SER A 280 24.06 51.60 18.16
C SER A 280 23.44 52.96 18.46
N GLY A 281 22.75 53.08 19.60
CA GLY A 281 22.15 54.32 20.08
C GLY A 281 22.44 54.54 21.56
N THR A 282 23.42 55.39 21.87
CA THR A 282 23.82 55.69 23.24
C THR A 282 22.83 56.65 23.90
N GLY A 283 21.93 56.13 24.74
CA GLY A 283 20.99 56.90 25.56
C GLY A 283 20.97 56.41 27.01
N SER A 284 20.90 57.34 27.96
CA SER A 284 20.91 57.09 29.42
C SER A 284 19.94 55.98 29.84
N GLY A 285 20.47 54.76 30.05
CA GLY A 285 19.66 53.55 30.16
C GLY A 285 19.10 53.25 31.55
N THR A 286 17.82 52.90 31.60
CA THR A 286 17.23 52.09 32.67
C THR A 286 18.04 50.81 32.86
N PRO A 287 18.33 50.35 34.10
CA PRO A 287 19.05 49.11 34.33
C PRO A 287 18.41 47.91 33.63
N LEU A 288 19.20 47.19 32.83
CA LEU A 288 18.71 46.05 32.04
C LEU A 288 18.15 44.97 32.96
N SER A 289 16.85 44.74 32.84
CA SER A 289 16.06 43.83 33.67
C SER A 289 14.91 43.26 32.85
N PHE A 290 14.42 42.08 33.24
CA PHE A 290 13.39 41.35 32.50
C PHE A 290 12.28 40.86 33.43
N THR A 291 11.04 40.99 32.96
CA THR A 291 9.85 40.47 33.63
C THR A 291 9.39 39.22 32.90
N ILE A 292 9.40 38.08 33.59
CA ILE A 292 8.73 36.86 33.13
C ILE A 292 7.24 37.00 33.48
N GLY A 293 6.39 36.99 32.46
CA GLY A 293 4.95 37.22 32.54
C GLY A 293 4.16 35.97 32.95
N SER A 294 3.11 35.67 32.19
CA SER A 294 2.35 34.42 32.29
C SER A 294 3.13 33.26 31.69
N THR A 295 2.96 32.07 32.28
CA THR A 295 3.49 30.81 31.78
C THR A 295 2.44 29.72 31.99
N SER A 296 2.21 28.91 30.97
CA SER A 296 1.25 27.81 30.99
C SER A 296 1.88 26.52 30.46
N ALA A 297 1.37 25.39 30.95
CA ALA A 297 1.66 24.07 30.41
C ALA A 297 0.33 23.41 30.00
N SER A 298 0.23 22.98 28.75
CA SER A 298 -1.01 22.45 28.16
C SER A 298 -0.76 21.11 27.47
N PRO A 299 -1.46 20.02 27.83
CA PRO A 299 -2.48 19.96 28.89
C PRO A 299 -1.85 20.02 30.30
N SER A 300 -2.61 20.54 31.27
CA SER A 300 -2.20 20.55 32.69
C SER A 300 -2.30 19.17 33.36
N ALA A 301 -2.98 18.22 32.71
CA ALA A 301 -2.94 16.80 33.01
C ALA A 301 -2.66 16.02 31.72
N ALA A 302 -1.49 15.40 31.64
CA ALA A 302 -1.03 14.58 30.55
C ALA A 302 -0.95 13.11 30.97
N THR A 303 -0.90 12.21 30.00
CA THR A 303 -0.58 10.80 30.20
C THR A 303 0.91 10.52 29.94
N THR A 304 1.43 9.38 30.40
CA THR A 304 2.82 8.97 30.14
C THR A 304 3.12 8.90 28.64
N GLY A 305 4.15 9.63 28.19
CA GLY A 305 4.51 9.78 26.78
C GLY A 305 3.66 10.78 25.98
N GLN A 306 2.72 11.49 26.61
CA GLN A 306 1.98 12.58 25.97
C GLN A 306 2.76 13.90 26.08
N ALA A 307 2.91 14.58 24.95
CA ALA A 307 3.56 15.88 24.90
C ALA A 307 2.78 16.98 25.65
N VAL A 308 3.51 17.95 26.19
CA VAL A 308 2.98 19.11 26.91
C VAL A 308 3.58 20.38 26.31
N THR A 309 2.74 21.22 25.73
CA THR A 309 3.12 22.54 25.22
C THR A 309 3.29 23.51 26.38
N VAL A 310 4.54 23.90 26.62
CA VAL A 310 4.94 24.96 27.55
C VAL A 310 4.96 26.28 26.78
N SER A 311 4.23 27.28 27.24
CA SER A 311 4.25 28.62 26.64
C SER A 311 4.52 29.69 27.69
N THR A 312 5.34 30.69 27.38
CA THR A 312 5.74 31.77 28.31
C THR A 312 5.90 33.12 27.62
N GLN A 313 5.87 34.21 28.38
CA GLN A 313 6.12 35.57 27.92
C GLN A 313 7.26 36.23 28.70
N VAL A 314 8.13 36.96 28.01
CA VAL A 314 9.23 37.73 28.60
C VAL A 314 9.20 39.17 28.10
N THR A 315 9.28 40.14 29.01
CA THR A 315 9.31 41.58 28.72
C THR A 315 10.64 42.19 29.14
N ALA A 316 11.28 43.00 28.29
CA ALA A 316 12.54 43.69 28.62
C ALA A 316 12.30 45.14 29.06
N ALA A 317 12.91 45.59 30.16
CA ALA A 317 12.80 46.98 30.63
C ALA A 317 13.63 48.00 29.82
N ALA A 318 14.62 47.51 29.06
CA ALA A 318 15.48 48.28 28.18
C ALA A 318 15.74 47.48 26.88
N ALA A 319 16.30 48.12 25.85
CA ALA A 319 16.69 47.43 24.63
C ALA A 319 17.87 46.49 24.91
N ALA A 320 17.84 45.28 24.34
CA ALA A 320 18.82 44.23 24.58
C ALA A 320 18.96 43.29 23.38
N SER A 321 20.15 42.71 23.21
CA SER A 321 20.43 41.72 22.16
C SER A 321 21.35 40.63 22.71
N GLY A 322 21.37 39.46 22.05
CA GLY A 322 22.14 38.30 22.50
C GLY A 322 21.58 37.66 23.79
N ILE A 323 20.33 37.92 24.15
CA ILE A 323 19.69 37.37 25.34
C ILE A 323 19.37 35.89 25.13
N ILE A 324 19.41 35.10 26.20
CA ILE A 324 18.93 33.72 26.20
C ILE A 324 17.65 33.68 27.04
N VAL A 325 16.57 33.14 26.49
CA VAL A 325 15.35 32.80 27.23
C VAL A 325 15.31 31.29 27.39
N ASP A 326 15.27 30.82 28.63
CA ASP A 326 15.46 29.43 29.00
C ASP A 326 14.19 28.86 29.63
N LEU A 327 13.75 27.68 29.18
CA LEU A 327 12.58 26.96 29.70
C LEU A 327 13.04 25.59 30.19
N GLU A 328 12.88 25.31 31.47
CA GLU A 328 13.30 24.04 32.08
C GLU A 328 12.13 23.32 32.76
N VAL A 329 11.96 22.02 32.50
CA VAL A 329 10.99 21.17 33.22
C VAL A 329 11.69 20.49 34.39
N TYR A 330 11.11 20.63 35.58
CA TYR A 330 11.54 19.99 36.82
C TYR A 330 10.51 18.96 37.29
N ASN A 331 10.97 17.85 37.86
CA ASN A 331 10.12 16.88 38.54
C ASN A 331 9.78 17.33 39.99
N ALA A 332 8.90 16.58 40.66
CA ALA A 332 8.50 16.84 42.04
C ALA A 332 9.65 16.80 43.08
N ALA A 333 10.78 16.15 42.75
CA ALA A 333 12.00 16.16 43.56
C ALA A 333 12.92 17.37 43.27
N ASN A 334 12.42 18.37 42.53
CA ASN A 334 13.14 19.56 42.10
C ASN A 334 14.43 19.24 41.31
N THR A 335 14.47 18.09 40.63
CA THR A 335 15.51 17.75 39.63
C THR A 335 15.07 18.17 38.24
N LYS A 336 15.97 18.79 37.46
CA LYS A 336 15.72 19.09 36.04
C LYS A 336 15.61 17.78 35.25
N VAL A 337 14.59 17.68 34.40
CA VAL A 337 14.37 16.53 33.51
C VAL A 337 14.39 16.89 32.02
N ALA A 338 14.22 18.17 31.66
CA ALA A 338 14.39 18.68 30.30
C ALA A 338 14.64 20.19 30.28
N GLN A 339 15.15 20.69 29.15
CA GLN A 339 15.47 22.10 28.90
C GLN A 339 15.22 22.46 27.44
N SER A 340 14.81 23.69 27.17
CA SER A 340 14.76 24.30 25.84
C SER A 340 15.16 25.77 25.95
N ALA A 341 16.19 26.17 25.21
CA ALA A 341 16.80 27.50 25.33
C ALA A 341 16.77 28.24 23.99
N TYR A 342 16.09 29.39 23.97
CA TYR A 342 16.06 30.31 22.83
C TYR A 342 17.22 31.28 22.97
N SER A 343 18.29 31.04 22.21
CA SER A 343 19.50 31.88 22.19
C SER A 343 19.36 33.10 21.27
N ALA A 344 20.34 34.01 21.30
CA ALA A 344 20.45 35.18 20.41
C ALA A 344 19.22 36.13 20.37
N GLN A 345 18.41 36.15 21.42
CA GLN A 345 17.17 36.92 21.47
C GLN A 345 17.44 38.43 21.57
N THR A 346 16.72 39.20 20.75
CA THR A 346 16.72 40.66 20.77
C THR A 346 15.36 41.18 21.23
N PHE A 347 15.39 42.29 21.97
CA PHE A 347 14.24 42.99 22.54
C PHE A 347 14.40 44.50 22.35
N THR A 348 13.34 45.18 21.94
CA THR A 348 13.23 46.63 22.10
C THR A 348 12.74 46.97 23.52
N ALA A 349 13.03 48.19 24.00
CA ALA A 349 12.65 48.60 25.36
C ALA A 349 11.12 48.55 25.56
N GLY A 350 10.68 47.88 26.62
CA GLY A 350 9.26 47.67 26.93
C GLY A 350 8.58 46.54 26.16
N ALA A 351 9.24 45.90 25.19
CA ALA A 351 8.63 44.87 24.35
C ALA A 351 8.51 43.52 25.07
N THR A 352 7.35 42.88 24.92
CA THR A 352 7.09 41.50 25.33
C THR A 352 7.24 40.56 24.14
N ARG A 353 7.90 39.42 24.34
CA ARG A 353 8.01 38.33 23.35
C ARG A 353 7.50 37.02 23.95
N SER A 354 6.80 36.25 23.13
CA SER A 354 6.24 34.94 23.49
C SER A 354 7.15 33.81 23.02
N TYR A 355 7.22 32.75 23.81
CA TYR A 355 8.02 31.55 23.56
C TYR A 355 7.16 30.31 23.79
N SER A 356 7.33 29.27 22.98
CA SER A 356 6.52 28.05 23.08
C SER A 356 7.31 26.80 22.67
N TRP A 357 7.29 25.79 23.53
CA TRP A 357 8.05 24.55 23.42
C TRP A 357 7.13 23.35 23.65
N SER A 358 7.14 22.38 22.73
CA SER A 358 6.50 21.08 22.97
C SER A 358 7.49 20.17 23.71
N TRP A 359 7.30 19.98 25.02
CA TRP A 359 8.04 18.96 25.76
C TRP A 359 7.45 17.59 25.44
N PRO A 360 8.22 16.58 24.98
CA PRO A 360 7.70 15.31 24.46
C PRO A 360 7.08 14.38 25.52
N GLY A 361 6.89 14.84 26.75
CA GLY A 361 6.37 14.03 27.85
C GLY A 361 7.46 13.20 28.54
N THR A 362 7.02 12.22 29.32
CA THR A 362 7.90 11.27 30.01
C THR A 362 7.15 9.98 30.34
N SER A 363 7.89 8.88 30.57
CA SER A 363 7.36 7.61 31.06
C SER A 363 7.07 7.59 32.58
N THR A 364 7.56 8.58 33.33
CA THR A 364 7.43 8.67 34.79
C THR A 364 6.19 9.46 35.22
N PRO A 365 5.20 8.86 35.89
CA PRO A 365 4.09 9.61 36.47
C PRO A 365 4.54 10.53 37.60
N GLY A 366 3.94 11.72 37.72
CA GLY A 366 4.26 12.68 38.77
C GLY A 366 3.81 14.11 38.46
N THR A 367 4.05 15.03 39.40
CA THR A 367 3.87 16.46 39.20
C THR A 367 5.16 17.09 38.67
N TYR A 368 5.03 17.97 37.69
CA TYR A 368 6.11 18.67 37.02
C TYR A 368 5.90 20.18 37.06
N THR A 369 7.00 20.94 37.13
CA THR A 369 7.02 22.40 37.22
C THR A 369 7.96 22.96 36.16
N VAL A 370 7.46 23.90 35.36
CA VAL A 370 8.28 24.69 34.44
C VAL A 370 8.93 25.85 35.20
N LYS A 371 10.22 26.04 34.96
CA LYS A 371 10.96 27.24 35.32
C LYS A 371 11.35 28.01 34.07
N VAL A 372 11.45 29.32 34.21
CA VAL A 372 11.84 30.23 33.14
C VAL A 372 13.03 31.06 33.62
N GLY A 373 14.09 31.06 32.82
CA GLY A 373 15.29 31.88 33.01
C GLY A 373 15.45 32.92 31.90
N VAL A 374 16.15 34.00 32.22
CA VAL A 374 16.62 34.99 31.24
C VAL A 374 18.07 35.32 31.54
N PHE A 375 18.97 35.08 30.58
CA PHE A 375 20.41 35.21 30.73
C PHE A 375 21.04 36.07 29.62
N ASN A 376 22.29 36.46 29.79
CA ASN A 376 23.13 36.98 28.70
C ASN A 376 23.60 35.86 27.76
N SER A 377 24.23 36.22 26.64
CA SER A 377 24.72 35.31 25.59
C SER A 377 25.71 34.25 26.06
N THR A 378 26.32 34.41 27.23
CA THR A 378 27.32 33.47 27.79
C THR A 378 26.82 32.70 29.01
N TRP A 379 25.52 32.81 29.35
CA TRP A 379 24.90 32.31 30.59
C TRP A 379 25.46 32.89 31.92
N ALA A 380 26.60 33.58 31.90
CA ALA A 380 27.30 34.08 33.07
C ALA A 380 26.55 35.18 33.85
N THR A 381 25.55 35.83 33.25
CA THR A 381 24.67 36.79 33.93
C THR A 381 23.22 36.34 33.80
N MET A 382 22.62 35.98 34.94
CA MET A 382 21.21 35.66 35.09
C MET A 382 20.43 36.94 35.44
N TYR A 383 19.63 37.45 34.50
CA TYR A 383 18.79 38.64 34.72
C TYR A 383 17.47 38.33 35.40
N ALA A 384 16.91 37.13 35.16
CA ALA A 384 15.69 36.66 35.81
C ALA A 384 15.69 35.13 35.95
N TRP A 385 15.08 34.64 37.03
CA TRP A 385 14.79 33.21 37.23
C TRP A 385 13.48 33.09 38.01
N LYS A 386 12.52 32.32 37.50
CA LYS A 386 11.16 32.25 38.06
C LYS A 386 10.56 30.85 37.89
N SER A 387 9.72 30.45 38.85
CA SER A 387 8.77 29.35 38.71
C SER A 387 7.37 29.97 38.70
N PRO A 388 6.79 30.32 37.53
CA PRO A 388 5.60 31.16 37.47
C PRO A 388 4.32 30.40 37.89
N ALA A 389 3.35 31.11 38.47
CA ALA A 389 2.07 30.50 38.81
C ALA A 389 1.32 30.07 37.53
N GLY A 390 0.75 28.86 37.54
CA GLY A 390 0.15 28.23 36.35
C GLY A 390 1.12 27.37 35.52
N ALA A 391 2.42 27.41 35.82
CA ALA A 391 3.46 26.67 35.09
C ALA A 391 3.66 25.21 35.59
N THR A 392 2.62 24.59 36.15
CA THR A 392 2.65 23.26 36.77
C THR A 392 1.66 22.31 36.11
N PHE A 393 2.06 21.08 35.85
CA PHE A 393 1.22 20.05 35.24
C PHE A 393 1.47 18.67 35.87
N THR A 394 0.59 17.71 35.60
CA THR A 394 0.73 16.31 36.06
C THR A 394 0.89 15.37 34.88
N VAL A 395 1.73 14.35 35.03
CA VAL A 395 1.81 13.19 34.14
C VAL A 395 1.24 12.00 34.88
N GLN A 396 0.25 11.34 34.29
CA GLN A 396 -0.47 10.22 34.86
C GLN A 396 -0.16 8.95 34.06
N ALA A 397 -0.15 7.78 34.70
CA ALA A 397 0.01 6.52 33.98
C ALA A 397 -1.09 6.38 32.92
N ALA A 398 -0.72 6.01 31.69
CA ALA A 398 -1.71 5.72 30.65
C ALA A 398 -2.69 4.63 31.13
N ALA A 399 -3.98 4.81 30.86
CA ALA A 399 -4.99 3.83 31.21
C ALA A 399 -4.72 2.49 30.49
N PRO A 400 -4.91 1.33 31.14
CA PRO A 400 -4.65 0.04 30.52
C PRO A 400 -5.55 -0.14 29.30
N VAL A 401 -4.92 -0.29 28.12
CA VAL A 401 -5.63 -0.51 26.85
C VAL A 401 -6.41 -1.83 26.95
N PRO A 402 -7.73 -1.85 26.67
CA PRO A 402 -8.51 -3.08 26.65
C PRO A 402 -7.91 -4.07 25.64
N ALA A 403 -7.67 -5.31 26.08
CA ALA A 403 -7.14 -6.35 25.21
C ALA A 403 -8.08 -6.59 24.01
N ALA A 404 -7.50 -6.66 22.80
CA ALA A 404 -8.27 -6.86 21.58
C ALA A 404 -9.08 -8.18 21.65
N PRO A 405 -10.33 -8.21 21.16
CA PRO A 405 -11.17 -9.40 21.22
C PRO A 405 -10.59 -10.51 20.36
N ALA A 406 -10.20 -11.61 21.00
CA ALA A 406 -9.80 -12.85 20.33
C ALA A 406 -11.06 -13.68 20.05
N PHE A 407 -11.06 -14.43 18.92
CA PHE A 407 -12.19 -15.23 18.50
C PHE A 407 -11.79 -16.69 18.27
N THR A 408 -12.56 -17.62 18.82
CA THR A 408 -12.38 -19.06 18.65
C THR A 408 -13.47 -19.60 17.73
N ILE A 409 -13.07 -20.19 16.60
CA ILE A 409 -13.97 -20.92 15.69
C ILE A 409 -14.10 -22.36 16.21
N GLN A 410 -15.28 -22.67 16.76
CA GLN A 410 -15.61 -23.96 17.36
C GLN A 410 -15.77 -25.06 16.29
N THR A 411 -16.35 -26.21 16.65
CA THR A 411 -16.73 -27.24 15.68
C THR A 411 -17.61 -26.63 14.59
N THR A 412 -17.29 -26.96 13.35
CA THR A 412 -18.10 -26.66 12.16
C THR A 412 -18.59 -27.99 11.63
N THR A 413 -19.85 -28.06 11.22
CA THR A 413 -20.48 -29.27 10.69
C THR A 413 -21.11 -28.97 9.33
N ALA A 414 -20.94 -29.89 8.40
CA ALA A 414 -21.72 -29.96 7.17
C ALA A 414 -22.63 -31.19 7.31
N THR A 415 -23.95 -31.02 7.12
CA THR A 415 -24.94 -32.09 7.28
C THR A 415 -25.98 -32.04 6.15
N PRO A 416 -26.23 -33.17 5.44
CA PRO A 416 -25.50 -34.45 5.49
C PRO A 416 -24.15 -34.46 4.74
N THR A 417 -23.08 -34.95 5.38
CA THR A 417 -21.70 -35.02 4.86
C THR A 417 -21.49 -35.72 3.50
N THR A 418 -22.52 -36.31 2.91
CA THR A 418 -22.57 -36.85 1.55
C THR A 418 -23.91 -36.49 0.91
N VAL A 419 -23.86 -35.79 -0.23
CA VAL A 419 -25.03 -35.39 -1.04
C VAL A 419 -24.85 -35.85 -2.49
N SER A 420 -25.95 -35.98 -3.24
CA SER A 420 -25.89 -36.18 -4.69
C SER A 420 -25.68 -34.84 -5.42
N VAL A 421 -25.19 -34.87 -6.67
CA VAL A 421 -25.23 -33.69 -7.56
C VAL A 421 -26.63 -33.08 -7.61
N GLY A 422 -26.70 -31.75 -7.45
CA GLY A 422 -27.95 -30.98 -7.39
C GLY A 422 -28.71 -31.03 -6.05
N GLN A 423 -28.20 -31.72 -5.03
CA GLN A 423 -28.73 -31.65 -3.65
C GLN A 423 -27.94 -30.63 -2.82
N GLY A 424 -28.66 -29.91 -1.96
CA GLY A 424 -28.08 -28.89 -1.07
C GLY A 424 -27.57 -29.46 0.26
N GLU A 425 -26.78 -28.64 0.97
CA GLU A 425 -26.07 -28.99 2.21
C GLU A 425 -26.29 -27.93 3.30
N THR A 426 -26.45 -28.34 4.56
CA THR A 426 -26.53 -27.38 5.68
C THR A 426 -25.20 -27.29 6.42
N ILE A 427 -24.55 -26.12 6.33
CA ILE A 427 -23.31 -25.81 7.02
C ILE A 427 -23.64 -25.02 8.28
N THR A 428 -23.15 -25.48 9.44
CA THR A 428 -23.32 -24.79 10.73
C THR A 428 -21.97 -24.63 11.43
N THR A 429 -21.71 -23.44 11.97
CA THR A 429 -20.50 -23.13 12.74
C THR A 429 -20.86 -22.32 13.99
N SER A 430 -19.99 -22.34 14.99
CA SER A 430 -20.11 -21.46 16.16
C SER A 430 -18.81 -20.72 16.42
N VAL A 431 -18.93 -19.47 16.89
CA VAL A 431 -17.81 -18.57 17.18
C VAL A 431 -17.95 -18.05 18.61
N THR A 432 -16.86 -18.09 19.38
CA THR A 432 -16.78 -17.57 20.75
C THR A 432 -15.86 -16.35 20.79
N ALA A 433 -16.25 -15.27 21.47
CA ALA A 433 -15.42 -14.08 21.67
C ALA A 433 -14.81 -14.04 23.08
N SER A 434 -13.54 -13.68 23.24
CA SER A 434 -12.90 -13.54 24.56
C SER A 434 -13.33 -12.28 25.31
N ALA A 435 -13.66 -11.22 24.58
CA ALA A 435 -14.09 -9.92 25.08
C ALA A 435 -15.34 -9.44 24.33
N ALA A 436 -15.99 -8.38 24.83
CA ALA A 436 -17.13 -7.79 24.13
C ALA A 436 -16.69 -7.15 22.81
N ALA A 437 -17.47 -7.35 21.75
CA ALA A 437 -17.18 -6.87 20.41
C ALA A 437 -18.47 -6.61 19.62
N SER A 438 -18.43 -5.67 18.67
CA SER A 438 -19.54 -5.29 17.81
C SER A 438 -19.08 -5.03 16.38
N GLY A 439 -20.00 -5.09 15.42
CA GLY A 439 -19.67 -4.91 14.00
C GLY A 439 -18.84 -6.05 13.39
N VAL A 440 -18.71 -7.18 14.07
CA VAL A 440 -17.91 -8.34 13.65
C VAL A 440 -18.50 -8.98 12.40
N ILE A 441 -17.64 -9.48 11.51
CA ILE A 441 -18.04 -10.30 10.36
C ILE A 441 -17.65 -11.74 10.65
N VAL A 442 -18.60 -12.66 10.49
CA VAL A 442 -18.33 -14.11 10.41
C VAL A 442 -18.56 -14.55 8.98
N ASP A 443 -17.56 -15.19 8.39
CA ASP A 443 -17.54 -15.57 6.98
C ASP A 443 -17.43 -17.09 6.84
N LEU A 444 -18.17 -17.66 5.90
CA LEU A 444 -18.16 -19.08 5.57
C LEU A 444 -17.94 -19.26 4.07
N GLU A 445 -16.89 -19.97 3.69
CA GLU A 445 -16.53 -20.20 2.29
C GLU A 445 -16.53 -21.70 1.97
N ILE A 446 -17.00 -22.09 0.78
CA ILE A 446 -16.89 -23.46 0.28
C ILE A 446 -15.85 -23.48 -0.83
N TYR A 447 -14.93 -24.44 -0.75
CA TYR A 447 -13.90 -24.70 -1.75
C TYR A 447 -14.04 -26.09 -2.35
N ASN A 448 -13.78 -26.22 -3.64
CA ASN A 448 -13.65 -27.51 -4.32
C ASN A 448 -12.29 -28.19 -4.03
N SER A 449 -12.09 -29.40 -4.56
CA SER A 449 -10.85 -30.17 -4.43
C SER A 449 -9.62 -29.52 -5.10
N ALA A 450 -9.81 -28.59 -6.04
CA ALA A 450 -8.74 -27.78 -6.64
C ALA A 450 -8.41 -26.52 -5.80
N ASN A 451 -8.99 -26.39 -4.59
CA ASN A 451 -8.89 -25.20 -3.74
C ASN A 451 -9.32 -23.89 -4.45
N THR A 452 -10.27 -23.99 -5.39
CA THR A 452 -11.04 -22.85 -5.91
C THR A 452 -12.26 -22.61 -5.02
N GLN A 453 -12.55 -21.36 -4.69
CA GLN A 453 -13.78 -20.98 -4.00
C GLN A 453 -14.98 -21.16 -4.94
N VAL A 454 -16.06 -21.76 -4.46
CA VAL A 454 -17.29 -22.00 -5.25
C VAL A 454 -18.54 -21.35 -4.65
N ALA A 455 -18.50 -20.96 -3.37
CA ALA A 455 -19.56 -20.20 -2.71
C ALA A 455 -19.04 -19.50 -1.44
N GLN A 456 -19.78 -18.48 -0.99
CA GLN A 456 -19.52 -17.72 0.24
C GLN A 456 -20.84 -17.36 0.93
N SER A 457 -20.82 -17.21 2.26
CA SER A 457 -21.92 -16.64 3.06
C SER A 457 -21.36 -15.75 4.16
N VAL A 458 -21.68 -14.46 4.08
CA VAL A 458 -21.16 -13.40 4.96
C VAL A 458 -22.22 -13.01 5.98
N GLN A 459 -21.88 -13.11 7.26
CA GLN A 459 -22.72 -12.69 8.39
C GLN A 459 -22.07 -11.46 9.05
N SER A 460 -22.39 -10.27 8.54
CA SER A 460 -21.81 -8.98 8.98
C SER A 460 -22.55 -8.37 10.18
N GLY A 461 -21.98 -7.32 10.79
CA GLY A 461 -22.65 -6.53 11.82
C GLY A 461 -22.84 -7.23 13.18
N GLN A 462 -22.16 -8.35 13.41
CA GLN A 462 -22.40 -9.22 14.56
C GLN A 462 -21.83 -8.63 15.85
N SER A 463 -22.59 -8.76 16.93
CA SER A 463 -22.16 -8.38 18.29
C SER A 463 -22.06 -9.61 19.20
N PHE A 464 -21.14 -9.52 20.16
CA PHE A 464 -20.80 -10.55 21.15
C PHE A 464 -20.54 -9.87 22.51
N ALA A 465 -21.01 -10.47 23.59
CA ALA A 465 -20.51 -10.15 24.93
C ALA A 465 -19.22 -10.95 25.22
N ALA A 466 -18.47 -10.57 26.26
CA ALA A 466 -17.28 -11.31 26.68
C ALA A 466 -17.64 -12.76 27.06
N GLY A 467 -16.89 -13.73 26.52
CA GLY A 467 -17.16 -15.17 26.66
C GLY A 467 -18.36 -15.69 25.84
N ALA A 468 -19.12 -14.83 25.16
CA ALA A 468 -20.32 -15.26 24.45
C ALA A 468 -19.98 -16.11 23.21
N THR A 469 -20.74 -17.18 23.03
CA THR A 469 -20.71 -18.01 21.82
C THR A 469 -21.97 -17.77 21.00
N ARG A 470 -21.83 -17.63 19.68
CA ARG A 470 -22.96 -17.49 18.75
C ARG A 470 -22.81 -18.47 17.59
N SER A 471 -23.94 -19.04 17.17
CA SER A 471 -24.00 -20.02 16.08
C SER A 471 -24.55 -19.38 14.81
N PHE A 472 -24.03 -19.83 13.67
CA PHE A 472 -24.36 -19.36 12.33
C PHE A 472 -24.64 -20.59 11.46
N SER A 473 -25.69 -20.54 10.67
CA SER A 473 -26.11 -21.65 9.81
C SER A 473 -26.39 -21.13 8.39
N TRP A 474 -26.01 -21.91 7.39
CA TRP A 474 -26.10 -21.58 5.98
C TRP A 474 -26.55 -22.82 5.20
N SER A 475 -27.68 -22.72 4.51
CA SER A 475 -28.10 -23.70 3.51
C SER A 475 -27.46 -23.35 2.17
N TRP A 476 -26.58 -24.23 1.68
CA TRP A 476 -25.96 -24.14 0.37
C TRP A 476 -26.78 -24.95 -0.65
N PRO A 477 -27.16 -24.39 -1.82
CA PRO A 477 -28.10 -25.03 -2.74
C PRO A 477 -27.54 -26.23 -3.54
N GLY A 478 -26.29 -26.63 -3.32
CA GLY A 478 -25.65 -27.74 -4.02
C GLY A 478 -24.88 -27.33 -5.28
N THR A 479 -24.46 -28.33 -6.05
CA THR A 479 -23.73 -28.15 -7.31
C THR A 479 -23.89 -29.35 -8.25
N SER A 480 -23.65 -29.16 -9.54
CA SER A 480 -23.61 -30.22 -10.56
C SER A 480 -22.26 -30.94 -10.67
N ILE A 481 -21.21 -30.42 -10.02
CA ILE A 481 -19.85 -30.97 -10.08
C ILE A 481 -19.64 -31.98 -8.93
N PRO A 482 -19.36 -33.26 -9.20
CA PRO A 482 -19.03 -34.22 -8.16
C PRO A 482 -17.60 -34.00 -7.63
N GLY A 483 -17.40 -34.21 -6.33
CA GLY A 483 -16.10 -34.07 -5.68
C GLY A 483 -16.18 -33.88 -4.17
N THR A 484 -15.01 -33.77 -3.53
CA THR A 484 -14.90 -33.40 -2.10
C THR A 484 -14.81 -31.88 -1.97
N TYR A 485 -15.58 -31.33 -1.04
CA TYR A 485 -15.65 -29.90 -0.75
C TYR A 485 -15.18 -29.60 0.68
N THR A 486 -14.50 -28.48 0.85
CA THR A 486 -13.96 -28.01 2.14
C THR A 486 -14.64 -26.72 2.54
N VAL A 487 -15.23 -26.69 3.73
CA VAL A 487 -15.71 -25.46 4.37
C VAL A 487 -14.54 -24.77 5.05
N LYS A 488 -14.39 -23.47 4.82
CA LYS A 488 -13.51 -22.58 5.58
C LYS A 488 -14.36 -21.58 6.35
N VAL A 489 -13.86 -21.11 7.48
CA VAL A 489 -14.54 -20.12 8.32
C VAL A 489 -13.56 -19.02 8.72
N GLY A 490 -14.00 -17.78 8.61
CA GLY A 490 -13.26 -16.58 9.02
C GLY A 490 -14.03 -15.74 10.03
N VAL A 491 -13.30 -14.97 10.81
CA VAL A 491 -13.86 -13.92 11.68
C VAL A 491 -13.04 -12.65 11.52
N PHE A 492 -13.70 -11.54 11.22
CA PHE A 492 -13.07 -10.26 10.84
C PHE A 492 -13.75 -9.07 11.54
N ASN A 493 -13.12 -7.91 11.51
CA ASN A 493 -13.77 -6.64 11.84
C ASN A 493 -14.75 -6.20 10.74
N GLY A 494 -15.58 -5.20 11.03
CA GLY A 494 -16.64 -4.70 10.13
C GLY A 494 -16.17 -4.12 8.78
N THR A 495 -14.86 -3.93 8.62
CA THR A 495 -14.21 -3.39 7.41
C THR A 495 -13.32 -4.40 6.71
N TRP A 496 -13.32 -5.68 7.14
CA TRP A 496 -12.42 -6.77 6.69
C TRP A 496 -10.90 -6.55 6.91
N THR A 497 -10.45 -5.33 7.22
CA THR A 497 -9.05 -4.95 7.42
C THR A 497 -8.34 -5.67 8.58
N THR A 498 -9.07 -6.31 9.50
CA THR A 498 -8.51 -7.13 10.57
C THR A 498 -9.17 -8.50 10.59
N ARG A 499 -8.37 -9.56 10.40
CA ARG A 499 -8.80 -10.96 10.49
C ARG A 499 -8.47 -11.52 11.87
N TYR A 500 -9.47 -11.62 12.74
CA TYR A 500 -9.32 -12.15 14.10
C TYR A 500 -9.10 -13.67 14.13
N ALA A 501 -9.74 -14.43 13.25
CA ALA A 501 -9.61 -15.88 13.20
C ALA A 501 -9.77 -16.43 11.77
N TRP A 502 -9.15 -17.58 11.49
CA TRP A 502 -9.24 -18.27 10.20
C TRP A 502 -9.03 -19.78 10.31
N LYS A 503 -10.02 -20.58 9.90
CA LYS A 503 -10.01 -22.04 9.94
C LYS A 503 -9.98 -22.60 8.52
N LYS A 504 -8.76 -22.94 8.04
CA LYS A 504 -8.48 -23.36 6.64
C LYS A 504 -9.14 -24.67 6.20
N SER A 505 -9.55 -25.50 7.15
CA SER A 505 -10.43 -26.65 6.97
C SER A 505 -11.26 -26.76 8.23
N ALA A 506 -12.53 -26.40 8.12
CA ALA A 506 -13.46 -26.31 9.24
C ALA A 506 -14.41 -27.53 9.28
N ALA A 507 -14.89 -27.94 8.10
CA ALA A 507 -15.62 -29.18 7.84
C ALA A 507 -15.36 -29.63 6.39
N THR A 508 -15.67 -30.88 6.06
CA THR A 508 -15.67 -31.40 4.69
C THR A 508 -16.92 -32.22 4.42
N PHE A 509 -17.37 -32.21 3.17
CA PHE A 509 -18.48 -33.04 2.67
C PHE A 509 -18.19 -33.50 1.24
N THR A 510 -18.96 -34.46 0.73
CA THR A 510 -18.79 -34.98 -0.64
C THR A 510 -20.06 -34.83 -1.48
N VAL A 511 -19.89 -34.43 -2.74
CA VAL A 511 -20.94 -34.42 -3.76
C VAL A 511 -20.70 -35.61 -4.66
N GLN A 512 -21.60 -36.59 -4.62
CA GLN A 512 -21.51 -37.81 -5.43
C GLN A 512 -22.12 -37.60 -6.81
N ALA A 513 -21.46 -38.13 -7.84
CA ALA A 513 -22.00 -38.20 -9.19
C ALA A 513 -23.32 -38.99 -9.20
N ALA A 514 -24.24 -38.63 -10.09
CA ALA A 514 -25.46 -39.41 -10.28
C ALA A 514 -25.08 -40.87 -10.65
N PRO A 515 -25.73 -41.88 -10.05
CA PRO A 515 -25.41 -43.28 -10.33
C PRO A 515 -25.66 -43.57 -11.81
N VAL A 516 -24.63 -44.07 -12.52
CA VAL A 516 -24.70 -44.37 -13.94
C VAL A 516 -25.69 -45.51 -14.14
N GLN A 517 -26.87 -45.20 -14.68
CA GLN A 517 -27.90 -46.19 -14.95
C GLN A 517 -27.38 -47.18 -16.01
N ALA A 518 -27.35 -48.46 -15.65
CA ALA A 518 -26.81 -49.51 -16.51
C ALA A 518 -27.54 -49.51 -17.87
N ALA A 519 -26.77 -49.62 -18.96
CA ALA A 519 -27.32 -49.54 -20.30
C ALA A 519 -28.38 -50.64 -20.54
N LEU A 520 -29.58 -50.24 -20.97
CA LEU A 520 -30.63 -51.17 -21.34
C LEU A 520 -30.16 -52.05 -22.52
N GLY A 521 -30.08 -53.35 -22.25
CA GLY A 521 -29.73 -54.39 -23.20
C GLY A 521 -30.66 -55.59 -23.06
N PHE A 522 -30.67 -56.44 -24.08
CA PHE A 522 -31.56 -57.60 -24.15
C PHE A 522 -30.78 -58.85 -24.55
N THR A 523 -31.16 -59.98 -23.97
CA THR A 523 -30.62 -61.30 -24.30
C THR A 523 -31.74 -62.15 -24.88
N VAL A 524 -31.61 -62.53 -26.15
CA VAL A 524 -32.37 -63.62 -26.75
C VAL A 524 -31.78 -64.92 -26.23
N GLN A 525 -32.60 -65.75 -25.59
CA GLN A 525 -32.27 -67.08 -25.10
C GLN A 525 -32.56 -68.14 -26.19
N THR A 526 -32.68 -69.41 -25.80
CA THR A 526 -33.10 -70.51 -26.68
C THR A 526 -34.35 -70.14 -27.48
N THR A 527 -34.25 -70.30 -28.79
CA THR A 527 -35.39 -70.28 -29.71
C THR A 527 -35.66 -71.72 -30.16
N THR A 528 -36.92 -72.11 -30.20
CA THR A 528 -37.37 -73.46 -30.58
C THR A 528 -38.29 -73.40 -31.79
N VAL A 529 -38.32 -74.49 -32.54
CA VAL A 529 -39.22 -74.69 -33.70
C VAL A 529 -39.82 -76.08 -33.59
N SER A 530 -41.13 -76.20 -33.76
CA SER A 530 -41.85 -77.47 -33.63
C SER A 530 -42.98 -77.60 -34.68
N PRO A 531 -42.98 -78.64 -35.53
CA PRO A 531 -41.90 -79.63 -35.70
C PRO A 531 -40.70 -79.01 -36.43
N THR A 532 -39.50 -79.57 -36.24
CA THR A 532 -38.27 -79.16 -36.96
C THR A 532 -38.22 -79.66 -38.41
N THR A 533 -39.24 -80.40 -38.86
CA THR A 533 -39.46 -80.73 -40.27
C THR A 533 -40.96 -80.68 -40.56
N VAL A 534 -41.35 -79.92 -41.57
CA VAL A 534 -42.73 -79.76 -42.07
C VAL A 534 -42.82 -80.19 -43.53
N SER A 535 -44.01 -80.59 -43.98
CA SER A 535 -44.27 -80.80 -45.41
C SER A 535 -44.36 -79.46 -46.16
N VAL A 536 -44.13 -79.45 -47.48
CA VAL A 536 -44.44 -78.29 -48.34
C VAL A 536 -45.87 -77.77 -48.08
N GLY A 537 -45.99 -76.47 -47.79
CA GLY A 537 -47.25 -75.79 -47.49
C GLY A 537 -47.75 -75.93 -46.05
N GLN A 538 -47.09 -76.73 -45.20
CA GLN A 538 -47.33 -76.77 -43.76
C GLN A 538 -46.45 -75.73 -43.04
N GLY A 539 -46.99 -75.09 -42.01
CA GLY A 539 -46.27 -74.16 -41.14
C GLY A 539 -45.87 -74.78 -39.79
N GLU A 540 -44.85 -74.20 -39.18
CA GLU A 540 -44.21 -74.61 -37.93
C GLU A 540 -44.48 -73.65 -36.76
N ALA A 541 -44.46 -74.13 -35.52
CA ALA A 541 -44.56 -73.27 -34.33
C ALA A 541 -43.16 -72.84 -33.86
N ILE A 542 -42.84 -71.56 -34.02
CA ILE A 542 -41.61 -70.92 -33.54
C ILE A 542 -41.89 -70.32 -32.15
N THR A 543 -40.97 -70.46 -31.20
CA THR A 543 -41.02 -69.74 -29.90
C THR A 543 -39.65 -69.25 -29.48
N THR A 544 -39.54 -67.99 -29.08
CA THR A 544 -38.30 -67.38 -28.58
C THR A 544 -38.50 -66.73 -27.20
N ASN A 545 -37.46 -66.73 -26.38
CA ASN A 545 -37.43 -66.15 -25.04
C ASN A 545 -36.48 -64.95 -25.01
N VAL A 546 -36.95 -63.78 -24.58
CA VAL A 546 -36.16 -62.55 -24.50
C VAL A 546 -36.11 -62.04 -23.06
N THR A 547 -34.92 -61.66 -22.57
CA THR A 547 -34.70 -61.10 -21.23
C THR A 547 -34.20 -59.67 -21.31
N ALA A 548 -34.67 -58.77 -20.44
CA ALA A 548 -34.21 -57.38 -20.36
C ALA A 548 -33.28 -57.14 -19.16
N SER A 549 -32.18 -56.39 -19.34
CA SER A 549 -31.28 -56.03 -18.23
C SER A 549 -31.88 -55.03 -17.24
N ALA A 550 -32.83 -54.21 -17.70
CA ALA A 550 -33.54 -53.21 -16.92
C ALA A 550 -35.03 -53.16 -17.34
N ALA A 551 -35.86 -52.42 -16.62
CA ALA A 551 -37.25 -52.22 -17.01
C ALA A 551 -37.35 -51.41 -18.31
N ALA A 552 -38.26 -51.80 -19.19
CA ALA A 552 -38.41 -51.22 -20.53
C ALA A 552 -39.85 -51.32 -21.04
N SER A 553 -40.25 -50.43 -21.94
CA SER A 553 -41.58 -50.40 -22.56
C SER A 553 -41.50 -49.98 -24.03
N GLY A 554 -42.52 -50.33 -24.82
CA GLY A 554 -42.56 -50.04 -26.26
C GLY A 554 -41.57 -50.86 -27.11
N ILE A 555 -40.95 -51.89 -26.56
CA ILE A 555 -39.95 -52.73 -27.23
C ILE A 555 -40.59 -53.51 -28.38
N ILE A 556 -39.81 -53.73 -29.44
CA ILE A 556 -40.19 -54.60 -30.55
C ILE A 556 -39.33 -55.86 -30.46
N VAL A 557 -39.98 -57.03 -30.48
CA VAL A 557 -39.31 -58.32 -30.74
C VAL A 557 -39.71 -58.77 -32.13
N ASP A 558 -38.71 -59.01 -32.97
CA ASP A 558 -38.85 -59.32 -34.39
C ASP A 558 -38.36 -60.74 -34.65
N LEU A 559 -39.15 -61.55 -35.36
CA LEU A 559 -38.80 -62.91 -35.75
C LEU A 559 -38.85 -63.01 -37.27
N GLU A 560 -37.74 -63.43 -37.89
CA GLU A 560 -37.63 -63.52 -39.35
C GLU A 560 -37.20 -64.93 -39.78
N ILE A 561 -37.82 -65.46 -40.85
CA ILE A 561 -37.42 -66.73 -41.45
C ILE A 561 -36.64 -66.45 -42.73
N TYR A 562 -35.47 -67.07 -42.85
CA TYR A 562 -34.56 -66.97 -43.98
C TYR A 562 -34.36 -68.32 -44.67
N ASN A 563 -34.30 -68.30 -46.01
CA ASN A 563 -33.89 -69.48 -46.80
C ASN A 563 -32.35 -69.65 -46.81
N SER A 564 -31.87 -70.73 -47.42
CA SER A 564 -30.44 -71.03 -47.59
C SER A 564 -29.66 -69.99 -48.42
N ALA A 565 -30.34 -69.22 -49.27
CA ALA A 565 -29.77 -68.09 -50.02
C ALA A 565 -29.76 -66.78 -49.20
N ASN A 566 -29.99 -66.84 -47.88
CA ASN A 566 -30.09 -65.70 -46.97
C ASN A 566 -31.10 -64.63 -47.44
N THR A 567 -32.16 -65.05 -48.13
CA THR A 567 -33.33 -64.21 -48.44
C THR A 567 -34.40 -64.42 -47.37
N ARG A 568 -34.96 -63.33 -46.85
CA ARG A 568 -36.08 -63.38 -45.89
C ARG A 568 -37.36 -63.82 -46.61
N VAL A 569 -37.96 -64.92 -46.14
CA VAL A 569 -39.21 -65.47 -46.69
C VAL A 569 -40.44 -65.16 -45.84
N ALA A 570 -40.25 -64.85 -44.55
CA ALA A 570 -41.34 -64.47 -43.64
C ALA A 570 -40.83 -63.57 -42.49
N GLN A 571 -41.74 -62.83 -41.85
CA GLN A 571 -41.47 -61.97 -40.70
C GLN A 571 -42.69 -61.94 -39.76
N SER A 572 -42.47 -61.82 -38.45
CA SER A 572 -43.48 -61.58 -37.43
C SER A 572 -42.97 -60.58 -36.39
N VAL A 573 -43.70 -59.48 -36.24
CA VAL A 573 -43.32 -58.33 -35.41
C VAL A 573 -44.20 -58.26 -34.18
N GLN A 574 -43.60 -58.42 -33.00
CA GLN A 574 -44.25 -58.28 -31.70
C GLN A 574 -43.87 -56.91 -31.11
N SER A 575 -44.62 -55.87 -31.47
CA SER A 575 -44.38 -54.48 -31.06
C SER A 575 -45.00 -54.12 -29.71
N GLY A 576 -44.65 -52.96 -29.14
CA GLY A 576 -45.30 -52.40 -27.94
C GLY A 576 -44.96 -53.10 -26.62
N GLN A 577 -43.95 -53.97 -26.60
CA GLN A 577 -43.69 -54.89 -25.50
C GLN A 577 -43.06 -54.19 -24.29
N SER A 578 -43.51 -54.59 -23.10
CA SER A 578 -42.94 -54.14 -21.82
C SER A 578 -42.26 -55.29 -21.08
N PHE A 579 -41.22 -54.98 -20.34
CA PHE A 579 -40.38 -55.89 -19.56
C PHE A 579 -40.07 -55.24 -18.20
N ALA A 580 -40.06 -56.04 -17.13
CA ALA A 580 -39.44 -55.63 -15.88
C ALA A 580 -37.96 -56.04 -15.85
N ALA A 581 -37.15 -55.39 -15.02
CA ALA A 581 -35.71 -55.67 -14.92
C ALA A 581 -35.44 -57.15 -14.59
N GLY A 582 -34.55 -57.80 -15.35
CA GLY A 582 -34.21 -59.21 -15.20
C GLY A 582 -35.27 -60.21 -15.68
N THR A 583 -36.45 -59.76 -16.13
CA THR A 583 -37.53 -60.69 -16.51
C THR A 583 -37.38 -61.22 -17.94
N THR A 584 -37.62 -62.52 -18.10
CA THR A 584 -37.77 -63.19 -19.40
C THR A 584 -39.22 -63.15 -19.85
N ARG A 585 -39.47 -62.91 -21.14
CA ARG A 585 -40.78 -63.08 -21.77
C ARG A 585 -40.69 -63.96 -23.02
N SER A 586 -41.67 -64.82 -23.21
CA SER A 586 -41.80 -65.72 -24.35
C SER A 586 -42.65 -65.09 -25.46
N PHE A 587 -42.25 -65.32 -26.71
CA PHE A 587 -42.94 -64.86 -27.91
C PHE A 587 -43.07 -66.05 -28.87
N SER A 588 -44.31 -66.38 -29.25
CA SER A 588 -44.63 -67.52 -30.10
C SER A 588 -45.28 -67.07 -31.41
N TRP A 589 -44.95 -67.75 -32.50
CA TRP A 589 -45.43 -67.45 -33.85
C TRP A 589 -45.61 -68.75 -34.63
N SER A 590 -46.80 -68.95 -35.21
CA SER A 590 -47.01 -69.98 -36.24
C SER A 590 -46.52 -69.45 -37.58
N GLY A 591 -45.42 -70.02 -38.07
CA GLY A 591 -44.84 -69.69 -39.37
C GLY A 591 -45.79 -70.00 -40.54
N PRO A 592 -45.61 -69.33 -41.70
CA PRO A 592 -46.45 -69.55 -42.87
C PRO A 592 -46.13 -70.90 -43.51
N GLY A 593 -47.10 -71.48 -44.23
CA GLY A 593 -46.84 -72.65 -45.07
C GLY A 593 -45.88 -72.33 -46.22
N ILE A 594 -44.65 -72.83 -46.16
CA ILE A 594 -43.61 -72.54 -47.16
C ILE A 594 -43.74 -73.50 -48.36
N SER A 595 -43.80 -72.94 -49.57
CA SER A 595 -44.06 -73.69 -50.82
C SER A 595 -42.82 -74.35 -51.47
N THR A 596 -41.63 -74.17 -50.91
CA THR A 596 -40.37 -74.65 -51.48
C THR A 596 -39.63 -75.55 -50.49
N PRO A 597 -39.23 -76.79 -50.87
CA PRO A 597 -38.37 -77.63 -50.04
C PRO A 597 -37.00 -76.98 -49.76
N GLY A 598 -36.49 -77.14 -48.54
CA GLY A 598 -35.19 -76.58 -48.16
C GLY A 598 -34.97 -76.48 -46.65
N THR A 599 -33.79 -76.00 -46.26
CA THR A 599 -33.48 -75.67 -44.86
C THR A 599 -33.68 -74.18 -44.62
N TYR A 600 -34.37 -73.84 -43.55
CA TYR A 600 -34.73 -72.49 -43.16
C TYR A 600 -34.13 -72.13 -41.80
N THR A 601 -33.77 -70.85 -41.64
CA THR A 601 -33.15 -70.30 -40.42
C THR A 601 -34.05 -69.23 -39.83
N VAL A 602 -34.36 -69.36 -38.53
CA VAL A 602 -35.03 -68.32 -37.74
C VAL A 602 -33.99 -67.35 -37.21
N LYS A 603 -34.23 -66.05 -37.38
CA LYS A 603 -33.48 -64.95 -36.78
C LYS A 603 -34.38 -64.19 -35.81
N VAL A 604 -33.77 -63.59 -34.78
CA VAL A 604 -34.51 -62.83 -33.77
C VAL A 604 -33.81 -61.50 -33.49
N GLY A 605 -34.56 -60.41 -33.63
CA GLY A 605 -34.12 -59.05 -33.31
C GLY A 605 -34.89 -58.46 -32.13
N VAL A 606 -34.26 -57.54 -31.39
CA VAL A 606 -34.92 -56.72 -30.38
C VAL A 606 -34.60 -55.26 -30.62
N PHE A 607 -35.62 -54.42 -30.79
CA PHE A 607 -35.50 -53.01 -31.17
C PHE A 607 -36.31 -52.09 -30.25
N ASN A 608 -36.07 -50.78 -30.33
CA ASN A 608 -36.96 -49.77 -29.75
C ASN A 608 -38.26 -49.62 -30.57
N SER A 609 -39.23 -48.89 -30.01
CA SER A 609 -40.55 -48.63 -30.62
C SER A 609 -40.53 -48.00 -32.02
N THR A 610 -39.42 -47.39 -32.41
CA THR A 610 -39.24 -46.69 -33.70
C THR A 610 -38.26 -47.39 -34.64
N TRP A 611 -37.83 -48.63 -34.34
CA TRP A 611 -36.78 -49.40 -35.03
C TRP A 611 -35.38 -48.75 -35.12
N SER A 612 -35.24 -47.46 -34.80
CA SER A 612 -34.00 -46.68 -34.92
C SER A 612 -32.87 -47.10 -33.98
N LYS A 613 -33.14 -48.00 -33.02
CA LYS A 613 -32.12 -48.65 -32.19
C LYS A 613 -32.38 -50.16 -32.13
N LEU A 614 -31.46 -50.92 -32.72
CA LEU A 614 -31.24 -52.33 -32.42
C LEU A 614 -30.60 -52.48 -31.04
N TYR A 615 -31.11 -53.39 -30.20
CA TYR A 615 -30.50 -53.77 -28.93
C TYR A 615 -29.75 -55.09 -29.00
N THR A 616 -30.27 -56.09 -29.74
CA THR A 616 -29.60 -57.37 -29.98
C THR A 616 -30.16 -58.06 -31.23
N TRP A 617 -29.33 -58.86 -31.91
CA TRP A 617 -29.70 -59.61 -33.12
C TRP A 617 -29.04 -60.99 -33.12
N VAL A 618 -29.85 -62.05 -33.20
CA VAL A 618 -29.38 -63.44 -33.32
C VAL A 618 -29.58 -63.92 -34.76
N ASN A 619 -28.48 -64.05 -35.50
CA ASN A 619 -28.49 -64.40 -36.94
C ASN A 619 -28.83 -65.86 -37.25
N GLN A 620 -28.86 -66.74 -36.25
CA GLN A 620 -29.24 -68.15 -36.36
C GLN A 620 -29.77 -68.62 -35.00
N ALA A 621 -31.01 -68.26 -34.69
CA ALA A 621 -31.63 -68.55 -33.40
C ALA A 621 -32.19 -69.99 -33.34
N ALA A 622 -32.67 -70.50 -34.48
CA ALA A 622 -33.05 -71.90 -34.69
C ALA A 622 -33.06 -72.24 -36.19
N THR A 623 -33.21 -73.52 -36.54
CA THR A 623 -33.38 -73.98 -37.93
C THR A 623 -34.46 -75.06 -38.04
N PHE A 624 -35.04 -75.22 -39.22
CA PHE A 624 -35.98 -76.29 -39.57
C PHE A 624 -35.90 -76.63 -41.07
N ALA A 625 -36.58 -77.70 -41.48
CA ALA A 625 -36.64 -78.13 -42.88
C ALA A 625 -38.08 -78.20 -43.42
N VAL A 626 -38.24 -77.85 -44.69
CA VAL A 626 -39.45 -78.08 -45.49
C VAL A 626 -39.14 -79.20 -46.49
N ARG A 627 -40.04 -80.18 -46.63
CA ARG A 627 -39.85 -81.37 -47.50
C ARG A 627 -41.07 -81.72 -48.33
#